data_AF-J9GIW2-F1
#
_entry.id   AF-J9GIW2-F1
#
_cell.length_a   1.000
_cell.length_b   1.000
_cell.length_c   1.000
_cell.angle_alpha   90.00
_cell.angle_beta   90.00
_cell.angle_gamma   90.00
#
_symmetry.space_group_name_H-M   'P 1'
#
loop_
_entity.id
_entity.type
_entity.pdbx_description
1 polymer ?
#
loop_
_entity_poly.entity_id
_entity_poly.type
_entity_poly.pdbx_seq_one_letter_code
_entity_poly.pdbx_strand_id
1 'polypeptide(L)'
;QLSDYFDITILYFNPNIWPSEEFAKRADELQRFVNELNLPNVKVVIDRYDPVEFYEAVKGLEDEPERGRRCTVCYHQRMERTAQWAFENGFEWFCTTLSISPHKDAVRINSIGRELEKNTE
;
A
#
# COMPACT_ATOMS: atom_id res chain seq x y z
N GLN A 1 -3.84 -21.40 0.56
CA GLN A 1 -3.80 -19.93 0.59
C GLN A 1 -2.34 -19.50 0.84
N LEU A 2 -1.94 -18.25 0.57
CA LEU A 2 -0.55 -17.81 0.84
C LEU A 2 -0.16 -17.97 2.32
N SER A 3 -1.12 -17.79 3.22
CA SER A 3 -0.98 -18.03 4.65
C SER A 3 -0.61 -19.47 5.01
N ASP A 4 -0.71 -20.45 4.11
CA ASP A 4 -0.27 -21.81 4.42
C ASP A 4 1.26 -21.95 4.32
N TYR A 5 1.94 -20.95 3.72
CA TYR A 5 3.37 -21.00 3.39
C TYR A 5 4.19 -19.82 3.91
N PHE A 6 3.55 -18.70 4.27
CA PHE A 6 4.24 -17.46 4.68
C PHE A 6 3.69 -16.93 6.00
N ASP A 7 4.54 -16.29 6.83
CA ASP A 7 4.09 -15.37 7.90
C ASP A 7 3.80 -14.02 7.24
N ILE A 8 2.55 -13.58 7.30
CA ILE A 8 2.06 -12.45 6.51
C ILE A 8 1.76 -11.29 7.44
N THR A 9 2.37 -10.13 7.15
CA THR A 9 1.94 -8.86 7.73
C THR A 9 1.38 -7.94 6.64
N ILE A 10 0.14 -7.50 6.83
CA ILE A 10 -0.52 -6.52 5.97
C ILE A 10 -0.21 -5.13 6.52
N LEU A 11 0.61 -4.37 5.81
CA LEU A 11 0.84 -2.96 6.10
C LEU A 11 -0.27 -2.12 5.44
N TYR A 12 -1.07 -1.43 6.24
CA TYR A 12 -2.08 -0.50 5.77
C TYR A 12 -1.53 0.92 5.78
N PHE A 13 -1.17 1.40 4.58
CA PHE A 13 -0.66 2.75 4.36
C PHE A 13 -1.28 3.34 3.09
N ASN A 14 -1.95 4.48 3.23
CA ASN A 14 -2.57 5.20 2.12
C ASN A 14 -2.89 6.67 2.51
N PRO A 15 -1.91 7.59 2.37
CA PRO A 15 -2.08 9.00 2.76
C PRO A 15 -3.08 9.76 1.88
N ASN A 16 -3.41 9.24 0.69
CA ASN A 16 -4.41 9.82 -0.21
C ASN A 16 -5.87 9.61 0.26
N ILE A 17 -6.14 8.78 1.27
CA ILE A 17 -7.52 8.65 1.77
C ILE A 17 -7.87 9.91 2.55
N TRP A 18 -8.94 10.57 2.15
CA TRP A 18 -9.50 11.72 2.83
C TRP A 18 -11.02 11.59 2.88
N PRO A 19 -11.70 12.00 3.97
CA PRO A 19 -11.13 12.55 5.20
C PRO A 19 -10.54 11.48 6.15
N SER A 20 -9.95 11.90 7.27
CA SER A 20 -9.29 11.01 8.24
C SER A 20 -10.24 9.93 8.78
N GLU A 21 -11.54 10.22 8.89
CA GLU A 21 -12.55 9.26 9.31
C GLU A 21 -12.71 8.11 8.31
N GLU A 22 -12.54 8.37 7.01
CA GLU A 22 -12.58 7.33 5.98
C GLU A 22 -11.32 6.45 6.04
N PHE A 23 -10.16 7.02 6.39
CA PHE A 23 -8.94 6.25 6.61
C PHE A 23 -9.14 5.28 7.79
N ALA A 24 -9.61 5.81 8.93
CA ALA A 24 -9.86 5.04 10.15
C ALA A 24 -10.89 3.93 9.90
N LYS A 25 -12.03 4.26 9.27
CA LYS A 25 -13.07 3.28 8.94
C LYS A 25 -12.57 2.12 8.10
N ARG A 26 -11.71 2.39 7.10
CA ARG A 26 -11.13 1.34 6.25
C ARG A 26 -10.08 0.51 6.98
N ALA A 27 -9.30 1.12 7.86
CA ALA A 27 -8.36 0.42 8.73
C ALA A 27 -9.11 -0.55 9.67
N ASP A 28 -10.17 -0.06 10.31
CA ASP A 28 -11.03 -0.85 11.21
C ASP A 28 -11.68 -2.02 10.47
N GLU A 29 -12.19 -1.78 9.25
CA GLU A 29 -12.79 -2.82 8.43
C GLU A 29 -11.79 -3.89 8.00
N LEU A 30 -10.56 -3.50 7.63
CA LEU A 30 -9.49 -4.45 7.32
C LEU A 30 -9.14 -5.31 8.54
N GLN A 31 -9.03 -4.70 9.72
CA GLN A 31 -8.74 -5.42 10.95
C GLN A 31 -9.87 -6.40 11.30
N ARG A 32 -11.13 -5.96 11.20
CA ARG A 32 -12.32 -6.79 11.41
C ARG A 32 -12.31 -7.99 10.46
N PHE A 33 -12.10 -7.75 9.16
CA PHE A 33 -12.06 -8.78 8.14
C PHE A 33 -10.99 -9.86 8.41
N VAL A 34 -9.77 -9.45 8.75
CA VAL A 34 -8.68 -10.40 9.07
C VAL A 34 -8.99 -11.20 10.34
N ASN A 35 -9.57 -10.55 11.36
CA ASN A 35 -9.99 -11.24 12.58
C ASN A 35 -11.08 -12.28 12.32
N GLU A 36 -12.04 -11.98 11.44
CA GLU A 36 -13.12 -12.91 11.06
C GLU A 36 -12.62 -14.12 10.25
N LEU A 37 -11.59 -13.93 9.42
CA LEU A 37 -10.94 -15.04 8.71
C LEU A 37 -10.18 -15.99 9.65
N ASN A 38 -9.85 -15.54 10.87
CA ASN A 38 -9.19 -16.31 11.91
C ASN A 38 -7.90 -17.01 11.41
N LEU A 39 -7.07 -16.26 10.67
CA LEU A 39 -5.80 -16.74 10.15
C LEU A 39 -4.69 -16.45 11.18
N PRO A 40 -4.14 -17.46 11.89
CA PRO A 40 -3.26 -17.24 13.04
C PRO A 40 -1.92 -16.59 12.70
N ASN A 41 -1.51 -16.64 11.44
CA ASN A 41 -0.24 -16.14 10.91
C ASN A 41 -0.40 -14.92 9.98
N VAL A 42 -1.55 -14.24 10.06
CA VAL A 42 -1.79 -12.99 9.34
C VAL A 42 -1.99 -11.87 10.36
N LYS A 43 -1.16 -10.83 10.26
CA LYS A 43 -1.22 -9.64 11.11
C LYS A 43 -1.55 -8.42 10.28
N VAL A 44 -2.16 -7.41 10.90
CA VAL A 44 -2.40 -6.11 10.29
C VAL A 44 -1.63 -5.06 11.08
N VAL A 45 -0.91 -4.20 10.37
CA VAL A 45 -0.22 -3.03 10.92
C VAL A 45 -0.79 -1.80 10.23
N ILE A 46 -1.40 -0.91 11.01
CA ILE A 46 -1.83 0.40 10.53
C ILE A 46 -0.63 1.33 10.65
N ASP A 47 -0.10 1.79 9.51
CA ASP A 47 1.01 2.74 9.50
C ASP A 47 0.51 4.16 9.80
N ARG A 48 1.44 5.11 9.87
CA ARG A 48 1.11 6.52 10.01
C ARG A 48 0.15 6.99 8.91
N TYR A 49 -0.67 7.97 9.27
CA TYR A 49 -1.55 8.66 8.34
C TYR A 49 -1.25 10.16 8.38
N ASP A 50 -0.71 10.66 7.29
CA ASP A 50 -0.53 12.09 7.07
C ASP A 50 -0.96 12.39 5.62
N PRO A 51 -2.08 13.09 5.39
CA PRO A 51 -2.49 13.43 4.03
C PRO A 51 -1.61 14.51 3.39
N VAL A 52 -0.85 15.27 4.20
CA VAL A 52 0.03 16.34 3.71
C VAL A 52 1.15 15.75 2.84
N GLU A 53 1.77 14.63 3.24
CA GLU A 53 2.80 13.96 2.42
C GLU A 53 2.27 13.53 1.05
N PHE A 54 0.97 13.21 0.91
CA PHE A 54 0.40 12.94 -0.41
C PHE A 54 0.19 14.23 -1.21
N TYR A 55 -0.38 15.28 -0.60
CA TYR A 55 -0.62 16.56 -1.27
C TYR A 55 0.67 17.19 -1.79
N GLU A 56 1.75 17.11 -1.00
CA GLU A 56 3.07 17.59 -1.41
C GLU A 56 3.62 16.78 -2.59
N ALA A 57 3.50 15.45 -2.54
CA ALA A 57 3.99 14.56 -3.59
C ALA A 57 3.27 14.74 -4.94
N VAL A 58 1.99 15.18 -4.92
CA VAL A 58 1.18 15.35 -6.15
C VAL A 58 1.01 16.81 -6.58
N LYS A 59 1.74 17.74 -5.97
CA LYS A 59 1.66 19.16 -6.33
C LYS A 59 1.99 19.38 -7.81
N GLY A 60 1.11 20.08 -8.52
CA GLY A 60 1.20 20.28 -9.98
C GLY A 60 0.62 19.13 -10.82
N LEU A 61 0.03 18.10 -10.18
CA LEU A 61 -0.66 16.97 -10.82
C LEU A 61 -2.15 16.92 -10.42
N GLU A 62 -2.70 18.00 -9.90
CA GLU A 62 -4.05 18.05 -9.33
C GLU A 62 -5.13 17.74 -10.38
N ASP A 63 -4.92 18.23 -11.62
CA ASP A 63 -5.84 18.10 -12.76
C ASP A 63 -5.59 16.85 -13.61
N GLU A 64 -4.62 16.00 -13.24
CA GLU A 64 -4.37 14.76 -13.96
C GLU A 64 -5.60 13.84 -13.91
N PRO A 65 -5.99 13.22 -15.04
CA PRO A 65 -7.11 12.30 -15.06
C PRO A 65 -6.79 11.04 -14.24
N GLU A 66 -7.83 10.27 -13.91
CA GLU A 66 -7.64 8.94 -13.33
C GLU A 66 -6.76 8.08 -14.26
N ARG A 67 -5.84 7.31 -13.68
CA ARG A 67 -4.73 6.60 -14.37
C ARG A 67 -3.66 7.51 -14.98
N GLY A 68 -3.73 8.82 -14.80
CA GLY A 68 -2.69 9.79 -15.15
C GLY A 68 -1.47 9.72 -14.22
N ARG A 69 -0.62 10.75 -14.28
CA ARG A 69 0.66 10.80 -13.54
C ARG A 69 0.46 10.82 -12.03
N ARG A 70 -0.62 11.43 -11.54
CA ARG A 70 -0.98 11.44 -10.11
C ARG A 70 -1.14 10.04 -9.54
N CYS A 71 -1.75 9.11 -10.29
CA CYS A 71 -1.89 7.71 -9.87
C CYS A 71 -0.54 7.02 -9.74
N THR A 72 0.43 7.33 -10.63
CA THR A 72 1.79 6.80 -10.55
C THR A 72 2.45 7.18 -9.23
N VAL A 73 2.37 8.47 -8.85
CA VAL A 73 2.90 8.96 -7.57
C VAL A 73 2.23 8.26 -6.40
N CYS A 74 0.90 8.12 -6.43
CA CYS A 74 0.14 7.44 -5.39
C CYS A 74 0.57 5.97 -5.21
N TYR A 75 0.78 5.23 -6.31
CA TYR A 75 1.23 3.84 -6.23
C TYR A 75 2.66 3.76 -5.73
N HIS A 76 3.54 4.62 -6.25
CA HIS A 76 4.96 4.65 -5.87
C HIS A 76 5.11 4.91 -4.38
N GLN A 77 4.54 6.00 -3.85
CA GLN A 77 4.64 6.35 -2.43
C GLN A 77 4.19 5.20 -1.52
N ARG A 78 3.10 4.52 -1.88
CA ARG A 78 2.55 3.41 -1.08
C ARG A 78 3.44 2.16 -1.13
N MET A 79 3.95 1.83 -2.31
CA MET A 79 4.82 0.66 -2.51
C MET A 79 6.21 0.89 -1.93
N GLU A 80 6.76 2.10 -2.07
CA GLU A 80 8.04 2.52 -1.51
C GLU A 80 8.01 2.44 0.01
N ARG A 81 6.97 2.99 0.65
CA ARG A 81 6.80 2.86 2.11
C ARG A 81 6.71 1.40 2.54
N THR A 82 6.03 0.56 1.75
CA THR A 82 5.92 -0.88 2.05
C THR A 82 7.27 -1.58 1.94
N ALA A 83 8.04 -1.31 0.87
CA ALA A 83 9.37 -1.87 0.68
C ALA A 83 10.34 -1.43 1.79
N GLN A 84 10.33 -0.14 2.13
CA GLN A 84 11.13 0.41 3.23
C GLN A 84 10.77 -0.25 4.57
N TRP A 85 9.48 -0.32 4.91
CA TRP A 85 9.03 -0.92 6.16
C TRP A 85 9.37 -2.41 6.23
N ALA A 86 9.22 -3.13 5.11
CA ALA A 86 9.61 -4.53 4.99
C ALA A 86 11.10 -4.73 5.30
N PHE A 87 11.98 -3.92 4.70
CA PHE A 87 13.41 -3.94 4.97
C PHE A 87 13.74 -3.63 6.43
N GLU A 88 13.19 -2.54 6.97
CA GLU A 88 13.39 -2.11 8.37
C GLU A 88 12.98 -3.18 9.39
N ASN A 89 12.03 -4.05 9.04
CA ASN A 89 11.51 -5.11 9.90
C ASN A 89 11.98 -6.52 9.51
N GLY A 90 12.94 -6.64 8.59
CA GLY A 90 13.58 -7.91 8.23
C GLY A 90 12.72 -8.87 7.40
N PHE A 91 11.77 -8.36 6.62
CA PHE A 91 10.99 -9.19 5.69
C PHE A 91 11.80 -9.50 4.43
N GLU A 92 11.77 -10.76 3.99
CA GLU A 92 12.44 -11.22 2.76
C GLU A 92 11.69 -10.79 1.49
N TRP A 93 10.38 -10.57 1.59
CA TRP A 93 9.53 -10.21 0.46
C TRP A 93 8.54 -9.11 0.84
N PHE A 94 8.26 -8.24 -0.13
CA PHE A 94 7.12 -7.33 -0.07
C PHE A 94 6.22 -7.55 -1.29
N CYS A 95 4.94 -7.25 -1.15
CA CYS A 95 3.97 -7.35 -2.25
C CYS A 95 2.89 -6.28 -2.11
N THR A 96 1.98 -6.22 -3.09
CA THR A 96 0.89 -5.26 -3.06
C THR A 96 -0.40 -5.85 -3.61
N THR A 97 -1.53 -5.43 -3.03
CA THR A 97 -2.88 -5.76 -3.52
C THR A 97 -3.39 -4.76 -4.55
N LEU A 98 -2.61 -3.72 -4.87
CA LEU A 98 -3.02 -2.67 -5.80
C LEU A 98 -3.35 -3.21 -7.20
N SER A 99 -2.76 -4.32 -7.63
CA SER A 99 -2.99 -4.90 -8.97
C SER A 99 -4.33 -5.62 -9.13
N ILE A 100 -5.08 -5.85 -8.04
CA ILE A 100 -6.35 -6.61 -8.07
C ILE A 100 -7.49 -5.80 -8.71
N SER A 101 -7.44 -4.47 -8.67
CA SER A 101 -8.53 -3.63 -9.18
C SER A 101 -8.48 -3.49 -10.71
N PRO A 102 -9.58 -3.72 -11.44
CA PRO A 102 -9.64 -3.49 -12.89
C PRO A 102 -9.48 -2.00 -13.26
N HIS A 103 -9.63 -1.11 -12.28
CA HIS A 103 -9.45 0.33 -12.49
C HIS A 103 -7.98 0.76 -12.41
N LYS A 104 -7.07 -0.11 -11.95
CA LYS A 104 -5.66 0.21 -11.75
C LYS A 104 -4.78 -0.32 -12.88
N ASP A 105 -3.71 0.40 -13.17
CA ASP A 105 -2.74 0.05 -14.19
C ASP A 105 -1.73 -0.97 -13.64
N ALA A 106 -2.01 -2.25 -13.84
CA ALA A 106 -1.19 -3.35 -13.33
C ALA A 106 0.22 -3.37 -13.92
N VAL A 107 0.39 -2.96 -15.19
CA VAL A 107 1.71 -2.88 -15.84
C VAL A 107 2.58 -1.87 -15.10
N ARG A 108 2.00 -0.70 -14.80
CA ARG A 108 2.68 0.36 -14.04
C ARG A 108 2.99 -0.03 -12.59
N ILE A 109 2.05 -0.70 -11.92
CA ILE A 109 2.28 -1.20 -10.56
C ILE A 109 3.44 -2.20 -10.53
N ASN A 110 3.49 -3.12 -11.50
CA ASN A 110 4.56 -4.09 -11.59
C ASN A 110 5.91 -3.43 -11.92
N SER A 111 5.94 -2.40 -12.77
CA SER A 111 7.19 -1.68 -13.07
C SER A 111 7.73 -0.97 -11.82
N ILE A 112 6.86 -0.33 -11.02
CA ILE A 112 7.24 0.28 -9.74
C ILE A 112 7.79 -0.78 -8.78
N GLY A 113 7.14 -1.96 -8.69
CA GLY A 113 7.63 -3.05 -7.84
C GLY A 113 9.04 -3.51 -8.22
N ARG A 114 9.33 -3.63 -9.52
CA ARG A 114 10.67 -4.01 -10.04
C ARG A 114 11.72 -2.93 -9.84
N GLU A 115 11.32 -1.67 -9.81
CA GLU A 115 12.20 -0.56 -9.48
C GLU A 115 12.61 -0.62 -8.00
N LEU A 116 11.63 -0.75 -7.10
CA LEU A 116 11.84 -0.77 -5.65
C LEU A 116 12.62 -2.00 -5.17
N GLU A 117 12.45 -3.15 -5.84
CA GLU A 117 13.25 -4.37 -5.62
C GLU A 117 14.75 -4.10 -5.71
N LYS A 118 15.20 -3.21 -6.61
CA LYS A 118 16.63 -2.89 -6.81
C LYS A 118 17.18 -1.85 -5.83
N ASN A 119 16.31 -1.04 -5.23
CA ASN A 119 16.71 0.08 -4.37
C ASN A 119 16.78 -0.31 -2.89
N THR A 120 16.51 -1.57 -2.56
CA THR A 120 16.46 -2.09 -1.18
C THR A 120 17.70 -2.94 -0.85
N GLU A 121 18.79 -2.78 -1.62
CA GLU A 121 20.12 -3.39 -1.37
C GLU A 121 21.03 -2.51 -0.51
#